data_AF-A0A285NLN9-F1
#
_entry.id   AF-A0A285NLN9-F1
#
_cell.length_a   1.000
_cell.length_b   1.000
_cell.length_c   1.000
_cell.angle_alpha   90.00
_cell.angle_beta   90.00
_cell.angle_gamma   90.00
#
_symmetry.space_group_name_H-M   'P 1'
#
loop_
_entity.id
_entity.type
_entity.pdbx_description
1 polymer ?
#
loop_
_entity_poly.entity_id
_entity_poly.type
_entity_poly.pdbx_seq_one_letter_code
_entity_poly.pdbx_strand_id
1 'polypeptide(L)'
;IVAYEWSQVRAELWARGAGEHYRCGTMLAIVKPGTNEVIDRFPLIYNTLSEDPWLYVHTYMEKGPDALPPFDTPRDPNELVWYSPFRRWAPKVKWPEDIDHESTTAP
;
A
#
# COMPACT_ATOMS: atom_id res chain seq x y z
N ILE A 1 12.31 16.80 12.00
CA ILE A 1 11.40 15.69 11.59
C ILE A 1 10.08 15.96 12.28
N VAL A 2 8.98 16.00 11.54
CA VAL A 2 7.63 16.13 12.10
C VAL A 2 7.09 14.72 12.32
N ALA A 3 6.52 14.46 13.50
CA ALA A 3 5.91 13.19 13.87
C ALA A 3 4.49 13.44 14.35
N TYR A 4 3.57 12.56 13.99
CA TYR A 4 2.16 12.62 14.36
C TYR A 4 1.79 11.35 15.13
N GLU A 5 0.86 11.47 16.07
CA GLU A 5 0.32 10.32 16.78
C GLU A 5 -0.59 9.50 15.87
N TRP A 6 -0.54 8.18 15.98
CA TRP A 6 -1.35 7.27 15.16
C TRP A 6 -2.85 7.54 15.27
N SER A 7 -3.31 7.91 16.47
CA SER A 7 -4.71 8.27 16.75
C SER A 7 -5.21 9.51 15.99
N GLN A 8 -4.32 10.30 15.41
CA GLN A 8 -4.65 11.47 14.61
C GLN A 8 -4.89 11.13 13.14
N VAL A 9 -4.46 9.96 12.67
CA VAL A 9 -4.48 9.59 11.26
C VAL A 9 -5.86 9.08 10.87
N ARG A 10 -6.41 9.63 9.78
CA ARG A 10 -7.65 9.15 9.15
C ARG A 10 -7.46 9.00 7.66
N ALA A 11 -8.05 7.96 7.07
CA ALA A 11 -8.14 7.86 5.63
C ALA A 11 -9.36 8.61 5.09
N GLU A 12 -9.13 9.32 3.99
CA GLU A 12 -10.16 10.01 3.22
C GLU A 12 -10.04 9.55 1.77
N LEU A 13 -11.16 9.09 1.19
CA LEU A 13 -11.24 8.90 -0.24
C LEU A 13 -11.39 10.26 -0.92
N TRP A 14 -10.65 10.46 -2.01
CA TRP A 14 -10.76 11.67 -2.81
C TRP A 14 -10.90 11.31 -4.29
N ALA A 15 -11.65 12.16 -5.00
CA ALA A 15 -11.76 12.10 -6.44
C ALA A 15 -11.84 13.52 -7.01
N ARG A 16 -11.20 13.76 -8.14
CA ARG A 16 -11.18 15.05 -8.84
C ARG A 16 -11.17 14.84 -10.34
N GLY A 17 -11.84 15.73 -11.05
CA GLY A 17 -11.88 15.73 -12.51
C GLY A 17 -12.96 14.80 -13.08
N ALA A 18 -12.99 14.68 -14.41
CA ALA A 18 -13.91 13.85 -15.16
C ALA A 18 -13.24 13.36 -16.45
N GLY A 19 -13.71 12.24 -17.00
CA GLY A 19 -13.15 11.64 -18.22
C GLY A 19 -11.67 11.27 -18.05
N GLU A 20 -10.85 11.60 -19.04
CA GLU A 20 -9.39 11.32 -19.06
C GLU A 20 -8.61 12.01 -17.92
N HIS A 21 -9.15 13.10 -17.37
CA HIS A 21 -8.56 13.86 -16.27
C HIS A 21 -9.06 13.40 -14.90
N TYR A 22 -9.83 12.31 -14.83
CA TYR A 22 -10.24 11.74 -13.56
C TYR A 22 -9.02 11.24 -12.78
N ARG A 23 -8.95 11.66 -11.52
CA ARG A 23 -7.97 11.23 -10.54
C ARG A 23 -8.72 10.88 -9.28
N CYS A 24 -8.36 9.77 -8.68
CA CYS A 24 -8.90 9.35 -7.40
C CYS A 24 -7.80 8.78 -6.53
N GLY A 25 -8.11 8.50 -5.28
CA GLY A 25 -7.17 7.86 -4.38
C GLY A 25 -7.62 7.91 -2.94
N THR A 26 -6.71 7.47 -2.09
CA THR A 26 -6.83 7.53 -0.64
C THR A 26 -5.77 8.50 -0.12
N MET A 27 -6.20 9.47 0.66
CA MET A 27 -5.33 10.41 1.39
C MET A 27 -5.37 10.10 2.88
N LEU A 28 -4.23 10.27 3.54
CA LEU A 28 -4.14 10.26 4.98
C LEU A 28 -4.20 11.70 5.47
N ALA A 29 -5.22 11.99 6.25
CA ALA A 29 -5.44 13.27 6.91
C ALA A 29 -5.03 13.17 8.37
N ILE A 30 -4.24 14.13 8.84
CA ILE A 30 -3.92 14.29 10.25
C ILE A 30 -4.95 15.21 10.87
N VAL A 31 -5.76 14.69 11.77
CA VAL A 31 -6.82 15.43 12.46
C VAL A 31 -6.38 15.77 13.87
N LYS A 32 -6.63 17.02 14.29
CA LYS A 32 -6.38 17.42 15.67
C LYS A 32 -7.28 16.63 16.63
N PRO A 33 -6.73 16.05 17.72
CA PRO A 33 -7.53 15.27 18.66
C PRO A 33 -8.69 16.07 19.25
N GLY A 34 -9.87 15.46 19.35
CA GLY A 34 -11.06 16.09 19.90
C GLY A 34 -11.71 17.14 18.99
N THR A 35 -11.19 17.37 17.78
CA THR A 35 -11.84 18.20 16.76
C THR A 35 -11.89 17.45 15.42
N ASN A 36 -12.49 18.07 14.41
CA ASN A 36 -12.44 17.60 13.02
C ASN A 36 -11.55 18.50 12.15
N GLU A 37 -10.60 19.21 12.78
CA GLU A 37 -9.70 20.12 12.09
C GLU A 37 -8.53 19.33 11.48
N VAL A 38 -8.38 19.42 10.15
CA VAL A 38 -7.30 18.74 9.42
C VAL A 38 -6.05 19.63 9.42
N ILE A 39 -4.98 19.11 10.03
CA ILE A 39 -3.68 19.77 10.18
C ILE A 39 -2.83 19.56 8.92
N ASP A 40 -2.86 18.35 8.37
CA ASP A 40 -2.04 17.98 7.22
C ASP A 40 -2.70 16.86 6.40
N ARG A 41 -2.29 16.71 5.14
CA ARG A 41 -2.73 15.66 4.22
C ARG A 41 -1.57 15.13 3.39
N PHE A 42 -1.47 13.81 3.29
CA PHE A 42 -0.52 13.17 2.38
C PHE A 42 -1.16 12.01 1.63
N PRO A 43 -0.75 11.77 0.37
CA PRO A 43 -1.32 10.71 -0.45
C PRO A 43 -0.84 9.33 0.00
N LEU A 44 -1.75 8.35 0.09
CA LEU A 44 -1.40 6.94 0.29
C LEU A 44 -1.32 6.22 -1.06
N ILE A 45 -2.43 6.23 -1.81
CA ILE A 45 -2.55 5.55 -3.10
C ILE A 45 -3.25 6.47 -4.10
N TYR A 46 -2.79 6.39 -5.34
CA TYR A 46 -3.34 7.09 -6.47
C TYR A 46 -4.07 6.14 -7.41
N ASN A 47 -5.11 6.66 -8.07
CA ASN A 47 -5.89 6.00 -9.12
C ASN A 47 -6.62 4.73 -8.68
N THR A 48 -6.95 4.59 -7.40
CA THR A 48 -7.81 3.52 -6.90
C THR A 48 -8.68 4.07 -5.77
N LEU A 49 -9.98 3.84 -5.85
CA LEU A 49 -10.94 4.07 -4.76
C LEU A 49 -11.02 2.80 -3.92
N SER A 50 -9.97 2.50 -3.18
CA SER A 50 -9.94 1.36 -2.26
C SER A 50 -9.44 1.81 -0.91
N GLU A 51 -10.19 1.44 0.12
CA GLU A 51 -9.78 1.57 1.50
C GLU A 51 -8.94 0.37 1.95
N ASP A 52 -8.86 -0.71 1.17
CA ASP A 52 -8.21 -1.97 1.56
C ASP A 52 -6.75 -1.76 2.03
N PRO A 53 -5.93 -0.94 1.35
CA PRO A 53 -4.55 -0.71 1.78
C PRO A 53 -4.47 0.07 3.08
N TRP A 54 -5.41 1.01 3.31
CA TRP A 54 -5.51 1.68 4.60
C TRP A 54 -5.98 0.73 5.70
N LEU A 55 -6.98 -0.10 5.43
CA LEU A 55 -7.50 -1.08 6.38
C LEU A 55 -6.42 -2.09 6.79
N TYR A 56 -5.58 -2.50 5.84
CA TYR A 56 -4.43 -3.35 6.10
C TYR A 56 -3.46 -2.69 7.08
N VAL A 57 -3.00 -1.46 6.77
CA VAL A 57 -2.10 -0.70 7.65
C VAL A 57 -2.74 -0.46 9.02
N HIS A 58 -4.01 -0.09 9.07
CA HIS A 58 -4.73 0.15 10.31
C HIS A 58 -4.81 -1.11 11.17
N THR A 59 -5.16 -2.24 10.56
CA THR A 59 -5.22 -3.53 11.26
C THR A 59 -3.87 -3.92 11.82
N TYR A 60 -2.80 -3.77 11.03
CA TYR A 60 -1.43 -4.03 11.48
C TYR A 60 -1.04 -3.16 12.67
N MET A 61 -1.29 -1.85 12.59
CA MET A 61 -0.89 -0.89 13.64
C MET A 61 -1.73 -1.04 14.92
N GLU A 62 -2.99 -1.46 14.81
CA GLU A 62 -3.90 -1.61 15.96
C GLU A 62 -3.75 -2.98 16.64
N LYS A 63 -3.62 -4.06 15.86
CA LYS A 63 -3.71 -5.45 16.36
C LYS A 63 -2.43 -6.26 16.17
N GLY A 64 -1.45 -5.72 15.45
CA GLY A 64 -0.19 -6.40 15.13
C GLY A 64 -0.27 -7.31 13.91
N PRO A 65 0.84 -7.97 13.54
CA PRO A 65 0.96 -8.81 12.34
C PRO A 65 0.00 -10.01 12.34
N ASP A 66 -0.26 -10.61 13.51
CA ASP A 66 -1.09 -11.81 13.63
C ASP A 66 -2.56 -11.60 13.23
N ALA A 67 -3.01 -10.34 13.21
CA ALA A 67 -4.37 -9.97 12.83
C ALA A 67 -4.56 -9.75 11.33
N LEU A 68 -3.47 -9.77 10.57
CA LEU A 68 -3.52 -9.64 9.12
C LEU A 68 -3.96 -10.96 8.46
N PRO A 69 -4.59 -10.90 7.27
CA PRO A 69 -4.79 -12.10 6.48
C PRO A 69 -3.44 -12.78 6.24
N PRO A 70 -3.38 -14.13 6.29
CA PRO A 70 -2.15 -14.85 6.04
C PRO A 70 -1.60 -14.43 4.68
N PHE A 71 -0.31 -14.15 4.64
CA PHE A 71 0.38 -13.84 3.41
C PHE A 71 0.30 -15.07 2.50
N ASP A 72 -0.38 -14.92 1.37
CA ASP A 72 -0.39 -15.96 0.36
C ASP A 72 0.97 -15.98 -0.36
N THR A 73 1.33 -17.16 -0.86
CA THR A 73 2.63 -17.51 -1.46
C THR A 73 3.33 -16.34 -2.18
N PRO A 74 4.63 -16.08 -1.93
CA PRO A 74 5.37 -15.00 -2.59
C PRO A 74 5.15 -15.00 -4.10
N ARG A 75 4.87 -13.83 -4.67
CA ARG A 75 4.63 -13.69 -6.11
C ARG A 75 5.89 -14.05 -6.89
N ASP A 76 5.80 -15.02 -7.81
CA ASP A 76 6.92 -15.39 -8.67
C ASP A 76 7.42 -14.17 -9.46
N PRO A 77 8.70 -13.76 -9.29
CA PRO A 77 9.27 -12.65 -10.05
C PRO A 77 9.18 -12.83 -11.56
N ASN A 78 9.13 -14.07 -12.03
CA ASN A 78 9.06 -14.47 -13.43
C ASN A 78 7.63 -14.78 -13.90
N GLU A 79 6.61 -14.55 -13.06
CA GLU A 79 5.22 -14.73 -13.44
C GLU A 79 4.88 -13.88 -14.67
N LEU A 80 4.34 -14.55 -15.69
CA LEU A 80 3.86 -13.89 -16.91
C LEU A 80 2.50 -13.26 -16.65
N VAL A 81 2.52 -11.94 -16.45
CA VAL A 81 1.31 -11.16 -16.29
C VAL A 81 0.77 -10.71 -17.64
N TRP A 82 -0.55 -10.83 -17.83
CA TRP A 82 -1.23 -10.52 -19.10
C TRP A 82 -1.00 -9.09 -19.59
N TYR A 83 -0.77 -8.14 -18.67
CA TYR A 83 -0.60 -6.73 -18.97
C TYR A 83 0.84 -6.33 -19.33
N SER A 84 1.82 -7.24 -19.24
CA SER A 84 3.23 -6.93 -19.53
C SER A 84 3.82 -7.95 -20.52
N PRO A 85 3.63 -7.75 -21.84
CA PRO A 85 4.18 -8.66 -22.85
C PRO A 85 5.72 -8.69 -22.84
N PHE A 86 6.36 -7.60 -22.39
CA PHE A 86 7.81 -7.49 -22.29
C PHE A 86 8.44 -8.47 -21.30
N ARG A 87 7.71 -8.90 -20.26
CA ARG A 87 8.22 -9.92 -19.32
C ARG A 87 8.51 -11.27 -19.99
N ARG A 88 7.85 -11.57 -21.12
CA ARG A 88 8.13 -12.78 -21.90
C ARG A 88 9.50 -12.74 -22.58
N TRP A 89 10.03 -11.56 -22.84
CA TRP A 89 11.32 -11.35 -23.50
C TRP A 89 12.43 -10.94 -22.53
N ALA A 90 12.07 -10.53 -21.31
CA ALA A 90 13.04 -10.22 -20.28
C ALA A 90 13.80 -11.48 -19.85
N PRO A 91 15.11 -11.38 -19.57
CA PRO A 91 15.85 -12.43 -18.90
C PRO A 91 15.17 -12.79 -17.57
N LYS A 92 15.12 -14.07 -17.23
CA LYS A 92 14.58 -14.50 -15.94
C LYS A 92 15.41 -13.92 -14.81
N VAL A 93 14.73 -13.38 -13.80
CA VAL A 93 15.38 -12.90 -12.58
C VAL A 93 15.95 -14.11 -11.85
N LYS A 94 17.26 -14.07 -11.59
CA LYS A 94 17.98 -15.02 -10.75
C LYS A 94 18.71 -14.23 -9.68
N TRP A 95 18.19 -14.24 -8.47
CA TRP A 95 18.88 -13.67 -7.33
C TRP A 95 20.02 -14.60 -6.89
N PRO A 96 21.08 -14.08 -6.26
CA PRO A 96 22.02 -14.90 -5.52
C PRO A 96 21.28 -15.76 -4.48
N GLU A 97 21.71 -17.01 -4.31
CA GLU A 97 21.02 -18.01 -3.47
C GLU A 97 20.80 -17.51 -2.03
N ASP A 98 21.78 -16.81 -1.46
CA ASP A 98 21.69 -16.24 -0.11
C ASP A 98 20.54 -15.22 0.03
N ILE A 99 20.33 -14.39 -1.01
CA ILE A 99 19.30 -13.34 -1.05
C ILE A 99 17.92 -13.96 -1.29
N ASP A 100 17.86 -14.97 -2.16
CA ASP A 100 16.61 -15.68 -2.45
C ASP A 100 16.11 -16.43 -1.20
N HIS A 101 17.03 -17.04 -0.45
CA HIS A 101 16.74 -17.69 0.82
C HIS A 101 16.26 -16.69 1.88
N GLU A 102 16.95 -15.57 2.08
CA GLU A 102 16.51 -14.51 3.01
C GLU A 102 15.08 -14.02 2.66
N SER A 103 14.81 -13.80 1.38
CA SER A 103 13.52 -13.26 0.92
C SER A 103 12.35 -14.24 1.02
N THR A 104 12.62 -15.54 0.94
CA THR A 104 11.58 -16.59 0.91
C THR A 104 11.35 -17.28 2.25
N THR A 105 12.30 -17.17 3.18
CA THR A 105 12.26 -17.89 4.47
C THR A 105 12.28 -16.98 5.70
N ALA A 106 12.48 -15.67 5.54
CA ALA A 106 12.33 -14.74 6.65
C ALA A 106 10.84 -14.63 7.07
N PRO A 107 10.54 -14.72 8.38
CA PRO A 107 9.19 -14.53 8.93
C PRO A 107 8.70 -13.08 8.85
#